data_AF-A0A7G2ITC4-F1
#
_entry.id   AF-A0A7G2ITC4-F1
#
_cell.length_a   1.000
_cell.length_b   1.000
_cell.length_c   1.000
_cell.angle_alpha   90.00
_cell.angle_beta   90.00
_cell.angle_gamma   90.00
#
_symmetry.space_group_name_H-M   'P 1'
#
loop_
_entity.id
_entity.type
_entity.pdbx_description
1 polymer ?
#
loop_
_entity_poly.entity_id
_entity_poly.type
_entity_poly.pdbx_seq_one_letter_code
_entity_poly.pdbx_strand_id
1 'polypeptide(L)'
;MPGYNEVSQFLNQQGAGLTPAEMHGLISGMICGGNNDSSWQPLLHDLTNEGLAFGHELAQALLKMHSATSDALEDDGFLFQLYLPEGDDVSVFDRADALAGWVNHFFAGPWRHAAEARQSNRRNRGSD
;
A
#
# COMPACT_ATOMS: atom_id res chain seq x y z
N MET A 1 -7.37 -9.95 8.12
CA MET A 1 -7.30 -9.43 6.74
C MET A 1 -8.71 -9.38 6.15
N PRO A 2 -9.11 -8.33 5.40
CA PRO A 2 -10.35 -8.35 4.60
C PRO A 2 -10.27 -9.37 3.46
N GLY A 3 -11.39 -9.66 2.78
CA GLY A 3 -11.42 -10.59 1.65
C GLY A 3 -10.93 -9.95 0.34
N TYR A 4 -10.15 -10.67 -0.47
CA TYR A 4 -9.53 -10.11 -1.69
C TYR A 4 -10.55 -9.51 -2.66
N ASN A 5 -11.62 -10.26 -2.95
CA ASN A 5 -12.68 -9.84 -3.87
C ASN A 5 -13.50 -8.66 -3.32
N GLU A 6 -13.70 -8.60 -2.00
CA GLU A 6 -14.40 -7.49 -1.34
C GLU A 6 -13.61 -6.18 -1.52
N VAL A 7 -12.31 -6.20 -1.19
CA VAL A 7 -11.44 -5.03 -1.38
C VAL A 7 -11.38 -4.63 -2.86
N SER A 8 -11.31 -5.61 -3.78
CA SER A 8 -11.31 -5.34 -5.22
C SER A 8 -12.58 -4.61 -5.66
N GLN A 9 -13.75 -5.01 -5.14
CA GLN A 9 -15.01 -4.35 -5.47
C GLN A 9 -15.03 -2.90 -4.97
N PHE A 10 -14.59 -2.66 -3.73
CA PHE A 10 -14.54 -1.30 -3.18
C PHE A 10 -13.59 -0.38 -3.93
N LEU A 11 -12.40 -0.87 -4.30
CA LEU A 11 -11.42 -0.12 -5.09
C LEU A 11 -11.98 0.24 -6.47
N ASN A 12 -12.65 -0.71 -7.14
CA ASN A 12 -13.27 -0.49 -8.44
C ASN A 12 -14.43 0.51 -8.37
N GLN A 13 -15.28 0.43 -7.35
CA GLN A 13 -16.41 1.35 -7.15
C GLN A 13 -15.97 2.81 -6.97
N GLN A 14 -14.82 3.02 -6.32
CA GLN A 14 -14.28 4.35 -6.08
C GLN A 14 -13.32 4.82 -7.19
N GLY A 15 -13.03 3.98 -8.18
CA GLY A 15 -12.14 4.34 -9.29
C GLY A 15 -10.69 4.56 -8.88
N ALA A 16 -10.23 3.94 -7.78
CA ALA A 16 -8.89 4.16 -7.23
C ALA A 16 -7.75 3.74 -8.17
N GLY A 17 -8.02 2.90 -9.18
CA GLY A 17 -7.03 2.49 -10.18
C GLY A 17 -5.96 1.50 -9.66
N LEU A 18 -6.10 1.01 -8.43
CA LEU A 18 -5.23 0.00 -7.83
C LEU A 18 -5.96 -1.32 -7.64
N THR A 19 -5.23 -2.42 -7.75
CA THR A 19 -5.63 -3.75 -7.31
C THR A 19 -5.45 -3.91 -5.79
N PRO A 20 -6.12 -4.90 -5.15
CA PRO A 20 -5.92 -5.15 -3.73
C PRO A 20 -4.47 -5.52 -3.38
N ALA A 21 -3.77 -6.23 -4.28
CA ALA A 21 -2.35 -6.55 -4.12
C ALA A 21 -1.49 -5.28 -4.10
N GLU A 22 -1.70 -4.36 -5.05
CA GLU A 22 -0.98 -3.09 -5.09
C GLU A 22 -1.24 -2.24 -3.85
N MET A 23 -2.49 -2.17 -3.40
CA MET A 23 -2.87 -1.46 -2.18
C MET A 23 -2.18 -2.03 -0.94
N HIS A 24 -2.15 -3.36 -0.81
CA HIS A 24 -1.44 -4.02 0.28
C HIS A 24 0.08 -3.79 0.20
N GLY A 25 0.65 -3.79 -1.01
CA GLY A 25 2.06 -3.46 -1.24
C GLY A 25 2.37 -2.08 -0.72
N LEU A 26 1.57 -1.10 -1.10
CA LEU A 26 1.74 0.29 -0.67
C LEU A 26 1.69 0.43 0.87
N ILE A 27 0.67 -0.14 1.52
CA ILE A 27 0.54 -0.11 2.98
C ILE A 27 1.73 -0.80 3.66
N SER A 28 2.14 -1.97 3.15
CA SER A 28 3.33 -2.68 3.68
C SER A 28 4.59 -1.82 3.55
N GLY A 29 4.76 -1.14 2.42
CA GLY A 29 5.87 -0.24 2.16
C GLY A 29 5.90 0.98 3.09
N MET A 30 4.74 1.53 3.43
CA MET A 30 4.62 2.63 4.41
C MET A 30 5.04 2.18 5.80
N ILE A 31 4.54 1.04 6.27
CA ILE A 31 4.86 0.48 7.58
C ILE A 31 6.36 0.17 7.66
N CYS A 32 6.91 -0.55 6.67
CA CYS A 32 8.35 -0.84 6.61
C CYS A 32 9.21 0.43 6.44
N GLY A 33 8.64 1.51 5.89
CA GLY A 33 9.26 2.83 5.79
C GLY A 33 9.31 3.61 7.11
N GLY A 34 8.70 3.09 8.18
CA GLY A 34 8.65 3.70 9.51
C GLY A 34 7.42 4.59 9.74
N ASN A 35 6.41 4.54 8.86
CA ASN A 35 5.16 5.27 9.05
C ASN A 35 4.17 4.45 9.89
N ASN A 36 4.36 4.49 11.22
CA ASN A 36 3.57 3.70 12.17
C ASN A 36 2.50 4.54 12.91
N ASP A 37 2.32 5.81 12.55
CA ASP A 37 1.34 6.70 13.18
C ASP A 37 0.14 6.97 12.25
N SER A 38 -0.84 7.75 12.70
CA SER A 38 -2.05 8.04 11.94
C SER A 38 -1.85 8.81 10.62
N SER A 39 -0.62 9.25 10.30
CA SER A 39 -0.31 9.96 9.07
C SER A 39 -0.30 9.06 7.82
N TRP A 40 -0.34 7.74 7.97
CA TRP A 40 -0.45 6.81 6.83
C TRP A 40 -1.71 7.02 5.99
N GLN A 41 -2.84 7.42 6.59
CA GLN A 41 -4.09 7.61 5.84
C GLN A 41 -4.04 8.82 4.90
N PRO A 42 -3.68 10.04 5.35
CA PRO A 42 -3.44 11.16 4.44
C PRO A 42 -2.43 10.82 3.34
N LEU A 43 -1.30 10.20 3.70
CA LEU A 43 -0.27 9.82 2.74
C LEU A 43 -0.80 8.83 1.70
N LEU A 44 -1.63 7.87 2.13
CA LEU A 44 -2.25 6.90 1.23
C LEU A 44 -3.17 7.62 0.22
N HIS A 45 -4.04 8.51 0.69
CA HIS A 45 -4.91 9.29 -0.18
C HIS A 45 -4.12 10.10 -1.21
N ASP A 46 -3.01 10.74 -0.79
CA ASP A 46 -2.13 11.52 -1.67
C ASP A 46 -1.45 10.66 -2.76
N LEU A 47 -1.28 9.36 -2.51
CA LEU A 47 -0.62 8.42 -3.42
C LEU A 47 -1.59 7.74 -4.37
N THR A 48 -2.85 7.57 -3.99
CA THR A 48 -3.78 6.69 -4.72
C THR A 48 -5.09 7.35 -5.15
N ASN A 49 -5.48 8.46 -4.53
CA ASN A 49 -6.82 9.03 -4.73
C ASN A 49 -6.80 10.56 -4.83
N GLU A 50 -5.72 11.13 -5.38
CA GLU A 50 -5.55 12.58 -5.55
C GLU A 50 -5.70 13.38 -4.25
N GLY A 51 -5.37 12.76 -3.10
CA GLY A 51 -5.53 13.35 -1.76
C GLY A 51 -6.95 13.29 -1.20
N LEU A 52 -7.91 12.74 -1.93
CA LEU A 52 -9.29 12.60 -1.47
C LEU A 52 -9.45 11.38 -0.54
N ALA A 53 -10.27 11.54 0.49
CA ALA A 53 -10.59 10.45 1.40
C ALA A 53 -11.43 9.37 0.72
N PHE A 54 -11.17 8.11 1.06
CA PHE A 54 -11.98 6.99 0.62
C PHE A 54 -13.35 6.94 1.30
N GLY A 55 -14.33 6.35 0.62
CA GLY A 55 -15.64 6.03 1.20
C GLY A 55 -15.53 5.07 2.39
N HIS A 56 -16.53 5.08 3.27
CA HIS A 56 -16.50 4.45 4.59
C HIS A 56 -16.11 2.96 4.54
N GLU A 57 -16.70 2.19 3.62
CA GLU A 57 -16.48 0.75 3.48
C GLU A 57 -15.03 0.43 3.12
N LEU A 58 -14.48 1.14 2.14
CA LEU A 58 -13.08 0.99 1.74
C LEU A 58 -12.15 1.42 2.87
N ALA A 59 -12.41 2.57 3.51
CA ALA A 59 -11.60 3.05 4.62
C ALA A 59 -11.54 2.02 5.78
N GLN A 60 -12.66 1.38 6.12
CA GLN A 60 -12.70 0.31 7.13
C GLN A 60 -11.94 -0.94 6.69
N ALA A 61 -12.04 -1.34 5.42
CA ALA A 61 -11.28 -2.46 4.89
C ALA A 61 -9.76 -2.20 4.93
N LEU A 62 -9.34 -0.98 4.56
CA LEU A 62 -7.93 -0.56 4.58
C LEU A 62 -7.39 -0.44 6.01
N LEU A 63 -8.19 0.03 6.97
CA LEU A 63 -7.85 0.02 8.39
C LEU A 63 -7.57 -1.41 8.90
N LYS A 64 -8.45 -2.36 8.58
CA LYS A 64 -8.25 -3.78 8.92
C LYS A 64 -7.02 -4.37 8.23
N MET A 65 -6.77 -3.99 6.99
CA MET A 65 -5.59 -4.39 6.23
C MET A 65 -4.33 -3.88 6.92
N HIS A 66 -4.23 -2.58 7.19
CA HIS A 66 -3.11 -1.96 7.87
C HIS A 66 -2.81 -2.62 9.22
N SER A 67 -3.83 -2.79 10.08
CA SER A 67 -3.64 -3.43 11.39
C SER A 67 -3.09 -4.85 11.23
N ALA A 68 -3.70 -5.68 10.40
CA ALA A 68 -3.25 -7.05 10.21
C ALA A 68 -1.84 -7.15 9.59
N THR A 69 -1.50 -6.23 8.68
CA THR A 69 -0.16 -6.15 8.09
C THR A 69 0.87 -5.72 9.13
N SER A 70 0.57 -4.73 9.96
CA SER A 70 1.45 -4.29 11.05
C SER A 70 1.72 -5.43 12.02
N ASP A 71 0.66 -6.09 12.51
CA ASP A 71 0.76 -7.20 13.45
C ASP A 71 1.60 -8.34 12.87
N ALA A 72 1.41 -8.68 11.59
CA ALA A 72 2.15 -9.77 10.94
C ALA A 72 3.63 -9.44 10.63
N LEU A 73 3.97 -8.16 10.49
CA LEU A 73 5.35 -7.69 10.30
C LEU A 73 6.13 -7.62 11.63
N GLU A 74 5.45 -7.35 12.73
CA GLU A 74 6.03 -7.32 14.08
C GLU A 74 6.15 -8.72 14.72
N ASP A 75 5.43 -9.71 14.19
CA ASP A 75 5.41 -11.07 14.71
C ASP A 75 6.71 -11.85 14.45
N ASP A 76 7.29 -12.41 15.52
CA ASP A 76 8.53 -13.21 15.48
C ASP A 76 8.38 -14.54 14.72
N GLY A 77 7.15 -14.97 14.43
CA GLY A 77 6.82 -16.18 13.69
C GLY A 77 6.90 -16.03 12.17
N PHE A 78 7.25 -14.85 11.65
CA PHE A 78 7.31 -14.54 10.21
C PHE A 78 5.99 -14.82 9.49
N LEU A 79 4.88 -14.40 10.10
CA LEU A 79 3.53 -14.65 9.61
C LEU A 79 3.08 -13.71 8.48
N PHE A 80 3.91 -12.72 8.11
CA PHE A 80 3.63 -11.84 6.97
C PHE A 80 3.42 -12.64 5.68
N GLN A 81 2.29 -12.39 5.02
CA GLN A 81 1.92 -12.98 3.75
C GLN A 81 1.54 -11.90 2.75
N LEU A 82 1.87 -12.13 1.47
CA LEU A 82 1.47 -11.23 0.40
C LEU A 82 -0.02 -11.40 0.12
N TYR A 83 -0.72 -10.27 0.00
CA TYR A 83 -2.12 -10.23 -0.34
C TYR A 83 -2.33 -10.36 -1.85
N LEU A 84 -2.23 -11.59 -2.35
CA LEU A 84 -2.33 -11.94 -3.76
C LEU A 84 -3.68 -12.60 -4.07
N PRO A 85 -4.13 -12.62 -5.33
CA PRO A 85 -5.33 -13.36 -5.71
C PRO A 85 -5.11 -14.87 -5.51
N GLU A 86 -6.10 -15.52 -4.88
CA GLU A 86 -6.12 -16.94 -4.57
C GLU A 86 -7.37 -17.60 -5.18
N GLY A 87 -7.29 -18.90 -5.44
CA GLY A 87 -8.37 -19.68 -6.07
C GLY A 87 -7.87 -20.58 -7.19
N ASP A 88 -8.60 -21.66 -7.46
CA ASP A 88 -8.27 -22.62 -8.52
C ASP A 88 -8.43 -22.02 -9.93
N ASP A 89 -9.18 -20.94 -10.06
CA ASP A 89 -9.44 -20.18 -11.28
C ASP A 89 -8.39 -19.10 -11.57
N VAL A 90 -7.52 -18.78 -10.60
CA VAL A 90 -6.46 -17.78 -10.76
C VAL A 90 -5.24 -18.42 -11.43
N SER A 91 -4.85 -17.91 -12.60
CA SER A 91 -3.68 -18.43 -13.30
C SER A 91 -2.36 -18.02 -12.62
N VAL A 92 -1.29 -18.72 -12.96
CA VAL A 92 0.06 -18.33 -12.49
C VAL A 92 0.49 -16.97 -13.03
N PHE A 93 0.00 -16.58 -14.22
CA PHE A 93 0.29 -15.28 -14.82
C PHE A 93 -0.42 -14.16 -14.07
N ASP A 94 -1.69 -14.36 -13.69
CA ASP A 94 -2.43 -13.37 -12.90
C ASP A 94 -1.77 -13.14 -11.53
N ARG A 95 -1.28 -14.21 -10.89
CA ARG A 95 -0.49 -14.09 -9.64
C ARG A 95 0.83 -13.38 -9.86
N ALA A 96 1.51 -13.63 -10.98
CA ALA A 96 2.78 -12.97 -11.30
C ALA A 96 2.57 -11.46 -11.55
N ASP A 97 1.51 -11.09 -12.26
CA ASP A 97 1.14 -9.68 -12.49
C ASP A 97 0.76 -8.99 -11.18
N ALA A 98 -0.04 -9.64 -10.33
CA ALA A 98 -0.38 -9.13 -9.00
C ALA A 98 0.86 -8.96 -8.11
N LEU A 99 1.80 -9.91 -8.15
CA LEU A 99 3.06 -9.81 -7.43
C LEU A 99 3.92 -8.63 -7.95
N ALA A 100 4.02 -8.45 -9.27
CA ALA A 100 4.74 -7.34 -9.85
C ALA A 100 4.12 -5.99 -9.44
N GLY A 101 2.78 -5.89 -9.47
CA GLY A 101 2.04 -4.74 -8.95
C GLY A 101 2.32 -4.48 -7.47
N TRP A 102 2.27 -5.53 -6.64
CA TRP A 102 2.58 -5.46 -5.22
C TRP A 102 3.98 -4.88 -4.98
N VAL A 103 5.00 -5.41 -5.67
CA VAL A 103 6.40 -4.97 -5.55
C VAL A 103 6.55 -3.50 -5.96
N ASN A 104 5.94 -3.09 -7.08
CA ASN A 104 6.00 -1.71 -7.54
C ASN A 104 5.45 -0.72 -6.49
N HIS A 105 4.37 -1.10 -5.81
CA HIS A 105 3.71 -0.24 -4.83
C HIS A 105 4.35 -0.28 -3.45
N PHE A 106 4.96 -1.41 -3.05
CA PHE A 106 5.79 -1.50 -1.83
C PHE A 106 6.87 -0.43 -1.79
N PHE A 107 7.42 -0.12 -2.96
CA PHE A 107 8.46 0.86 -3.10
C PHE A 107 7.93 2.31 -3.19
N ALA A 108 6.69 2.54 -3.61
CA ALA A 108 6.19 3.87 -3.94
C ALA A 108 6.22 4.90 -2.78
N GLY A 109 6.00 4.47 -1.53
CA GLY A 109 6.02 5.36 -0.36
C GLY A 109 7.44 5.84 0.01
N PRO A 110 8.37 4.95 0.39
CA PRO A 110 9.72 5.32 0.82
C PRO A 110 10.53 6.12 -0.21
N TRP A 111 10.34 5.86 -1.51
CA TRP A 111 11.11 6.55 -2.55
C TRP A 111 10.70 8.01 -2.75
N ARG A 112 9.44 8.38 -2.54
CA ARG A 112 9.01 9.79 -2.65
C ARG A 112 9.62 10.62 -1.53
N HIS A 113 9.56 10.14 -0.29
CA HIS A 113 10.24 10.81 0.83
C HIS A 113 11.77 10.89 0.64
N ALA A 114 12.40 9.81 0.15
CA ALA A 114 13.83 9.83 -0.17
C ALA A 114 14.16 10.80 -1.32
N ALA A 115 13.31 10.92 -2.34
CA ALA A 115 13.49 11.84 -3.45
C ALA A 115 13.34 13.31 -3.01
N GLU A 116 12.34 13.61 -2.18
CA GLU A 116 12.11 14.94 -1.61
C GLU A 116 13.25 15.37 -0.69
N ALA A 117 13.71 14.47 0.20
CA ALA A 117 14.87 14.71 1.05
C ALA A 117 16.14 14.98 0.24
N ARG A 118 16.35 14.24 -0.86
CA ARG A 118 17.47 14.46 -1.79
C ARG A 118 17.38 15.80 -2.52
N GLN A 119 16.19 16.23 -2.94
CA GLN A 119 16.00 17.53 -3.58
C GLN A 119 16.14 18.71 -2.61
N SER A 120 15.65 18.57 -1.37
CA SER A 120 15.83 19.55 -0.30
C SER A 120 17.32 19.73 0.05
N ASN A 121 18.05 18.62 0.21
CA ASN A 121 19.48 18.64 0.50
C ASN A 121 20.31 19.21 -0.67
N ARG A 122 19.89 19.00 -1.94
CA ARG A 122 20.50 19.65 -3.11
C ARG A 122 20.23 21.15 -3.19
N ARG A 123 19.01 21.60 -2.85
CA ARG A 123 18.65 23.03 -2.81
C ARG A 123 19.48 23.79 -1.77
N ASN A 124 19.64 23.23 -0.56
CA ASN A 124 20.44 23.88 0.49
C ASN A 124 21.93 23.98 0.14
N ARG A 125 22.50 23.03 -0.62
CA ARG A 125 23.92 23.06 -1.04
C ARG A 125 24.22 23.95 -2.24
N GLY A 126 23.21 24.48 -2.93
CA GLY A 126 23.40 25.40 -4.06
C GLY A 126 23.29 26.88 -3.68
N SER A 127 23.10 27.16 -2.40
CA SER A 127 22.87 28.50 -1.82
C SER A 127 24.07 29.05 -1.02
N ASP A 128 25.17 28.28 -0.93
CA ASP A 128 26.49 28.69 -0.41
C ASP A 128 27.48 28.89 -1.56
#